data_AF-A0A8C9TKS1-F1
#
_entry.id   AF-A0A8C9TKS1-F1
#
_cell.length_a   1.000
_cell.length_b   1.000
_cell.length_c   1.000
_cell.angle_alpha   90.00
_cell.angle_beta   90.00
_cell.angle_gamma   90.00
#
_symmetry.space_group_name_H-M   'P 1'
#
loop_
_entity.id
_entity.type
_entity.pdbx_description
1 polymer ?
#
loop_
_entity_poly.entity_id
_entity_poly.type
_entity_poly.pdbx_seq_one_letter_code
_entity_poly.pdbx_strand_id
1 'polypeptide(L)'
;WQGAHPDPNDVDECMTNPCSNGGQCKNTYGSYKCSCSRGFGGRLCELKVEVQHELVSSSWENILQEVFGAAVFVVSMIMLVLIFILIHKKLSNPSKQKSSCTKEKALCINKGGVWASHMHLRPRKAFLKE
;
A
#
# COMPACT_ATOMS: atom_id res chain seq x y z
N TRP A 1 -52.24 -9.21 -13.75
CA TRP A 1 -52.47 -7.76 -13.66
C TRP A 1 -52.56 -7.38 -12.19
N GLN A 2 -51.51 -6.79 -11.64
CA GLN A 2 -51.49 -6.32 -10.25
C GLN A 2 -52.01 -4.87 -10.23
N GLY A 3 -53.28 -4.63 -9.85
CA GLY A 3 -53.69 -3.23 -9.58
C GLY A 3 -55.15 -2.83 -9.73
N ALA A 4 -56.08 -3.68 -10.14
CA ALA A 4 -57.50 -3.31 -10.06
C ALA A 4 -58.05 -3.73 -8.69
N HIS A 5 -58.03 -2.83 -7.71
CA HIS A 5 -58.84 -3.01 -6.51
C HIS A 5 -60.31 -2.78 -6.92
N PRO A 6 -61.21 -3.77 -6.80
CA PRO A 6 -62.53 -3.74 -7.43
C PRO A 6 -63.59 -2.97 -6.63
N ASP A 7 -63.21 -2.11 -5.68
CA ASP A 7 -64.19 -1.29 -4.96
C ASP A 7 -64.42 0.03 -5.71
N PRO A 8 -65.64 0.26 -6.24
CA PRO A 8 -65.97 1.47 -6.99
C PRO A 8 -66.04 2.75 -6.13
N ASN A 9 -66.02 2.62 -4.80
CA ASN A 9 -66.03 3.75 -3.86
C ASN A 9 -64.65 4.02 -3.25
N ASP A 10 -63.61 3.27 -3.63
CA ASP A 10 -62.24 3.52 -3.17
C ASP A 10 -61.74 4.87 -3.71
N VAL A 11 -61.17 5.68 -2.82
CA VAL A 11 -60.64 7.00 -3.18
C VAL A 11 -59.16 6.83 -3.51
N ASP A 12 -58.73 7.32 -4.67
CA ASP A 12 -57.32 7.31 -5.03
C ASP A 12 -56.56 8.43 -4.30
N GLU A 13 -55.92 8.11 -3.17
CA GLU A 13 -55.17 9.11 -2.42
C GLU A 13 -53.87 9.55 -3.12
N CYS A 14 -53.39 8.79 -4.12
CA CYS A 14 -52.20 9.15 -4.88
C CYS A 14 -52.39 10.37 -5.78
N MET A 15 -53.64 10.74 -6.09
CA MET A 15 -53.95 11.95 -6.87
C MET A 15 -53.45 13.25 -6.20
N THR A 16 -53.22 13.23 -4.89
CA THR A 16 -52.69 14.38 -4.15
C THR A 16 -51.16 14.43 -4.10
N ASN A 17 -50.47 13.45 -4.72
CA ASN A 17 -49.02 13.25 -4.65
C ASN A 17 -48.46 13.30 -3.21
N PRO A 18 -48.92 12.41 -2.30
CA PRO A 18 -48.53 12.44 -0.90
C PRO A 18 -47.06 12.03 -0.65
N CYS A 19 -46.45 11.30 -1.59
CA CYS A 19 -45.06 10.84 -1.47
C CYS A 19 -44.05 11.94 -1.84
N SER A 20 -43.11 12.21 -0.95
CA SER A 20 -42.03 13.19 -1.11
C SER A 20 -40.79 12.59 -1.78
N ASN A 21 -39.83 13.45 -2.15
CA ASN A 21 -38.48 13.06 -2.58
C ASN A 21 -38.44 12.04 -3.73
N GLY A 22 -39.38 12.13 -4.67
CA GLY A 22 -39.46 11.22 -5.81
C GLY A 22 -39.89 9.79 -5.44
N GLY A 23 -40.60 9.61 -4.33
CA GLY A 23 -41.25 8.34 -3.99
C GLY A 23 -42.42 8.04 -4.94
N GLN A 24 -42.57 6.78 -5.33
CA GLN A 24 -43.70 6.33 -6.15
C GLN A 24 -44.91 6.02 -5.27
N CYS A 25 -46.04 6.67 -5.53
CA CYS A 25 -47.29 6.39 -4.83
C CYS A 25 -48.01 5.20 -5.45
N LYS A 26 -48.53 4.32 -4.60
CA LYS A 26 -49.41 3.22 -4.98
C LYS A 26 -50.67 3.23 -4.13
N ASN A 27 -51.82 3.42 -4.79
CA ASN A 27 -53.12 3.34 -4.14
C ASN A 27 -53.41 1.91 -3.67
N THR A 28 -54.07 1.79 -2.54
CA THR A 28 -54.52 0.54 -1.91
C THR A 28 -55.92 0.73 -1.35
N TYR A 29 -56.60 -0.36 -0.98
CA TYR A 29 -57.96 -0.23 -0.47
C TYR A 29 -58.03 0.60 0.82
N GLY A 30 -58.71 1.75 0.76
CA GLY A 30 -58.86 2.73 1.84
C GLY A 30 -57.54 3.35 2.33
N SER A 31 -56.47 3.27 1.53
CA SER A 31 -55.16 3.83 1.91
C SER A 31 -54.17 3.89 0.73
N TYR A 32 -52.96 4.37 0.99
CA TYR A 32 -51.88 4.36 0.00
C TYR A 32 -50.54 3.94 0.62
N LYS A 33 -49.62 3.55 -0.25
CA LYS A 33 -48.23 3.25 0.11
C LYS A 33 -47.26 4.00 -0.79
N CYS A 34 -46.22 4.57 -0.18
CA CYS A 34 -45.11 5.18 -0.89
C CYS A 34 -43.94 4.20 -1.01
N SER A 35 -43.43 4.03 -2.22
CA SER A 35 -42.18 3.31 -2.50
C SER A 35 -41.06 4.33 -2.63
N CYS A 36 -40.18 4.40 -1.65
CA CYS A 36 -39.15 5.44 -1.56
C CYS A 36 -37.93 5.17 -2.44
N SER A 37 -37.35 6.25 -2.97
CA SER A 37 -36.08 6.21 -3.68
C SER A 37 -34.91 5.91 -2.72
N ARG A 38 -33.79 5.43 -3.27
CA ARG A 38 -32.58 5.12 -2.48
C ARG A 38 -32.15 6.36 -1.69
N GLY A 39 -31.97 6.22 -0.38
CA GLY A 39 -31.59 7.33 0.51
C GLY A 39 -32.77 8.07 1.13
N PHE A 40 -33.99 7.58 0.95
CA PHE A 40 -35.17 8.12 1.61
C PHE A 40 -35.98 7.01 2.28
N GLY A 41 -36.67 7.38 3.36
CA GLY A 41 -37.51 6.52 4.16
C GLY A 41 -38.59 7.32 4.89
N GLY A 42 -39.34 6.67 5.76
CA GLY A 42 -40.57 7.24 6.34
C GLY A 42 -41.81 6.87 5.53
N ARG A 43 -42.99 7.18 6.06
CA ARG A 43 -44.28 6.79 5.44
C ARG A 43 -44.49 7.50 4.10
N LEU A 44 -44.00 8.72 3.99
CA LEU A 44 -44.11 9.59 2.83
C LEU A 44 -42.77 9.83 2.16
N CYS A 45 -41.74 9.04 2.47
CA CYS A 45 -40.37 9.25 1.98
C CYS A 45 -39.79 10.61 2.39
N GLU A 46 -40.26 11.18 3.50
CA GLU A 46 -39.89 12.49 4.02
C GLU A 46 -38.53 12.50 4.73
N LEU A 47 -38.08 11.33 5.19
CA LEU A 47 -36.83 11.19 5.92
C LEU A 47 -35.70 10.87 4.95
N LYS A 48 -34.64 11.68 4.96
CA LYS A 48 -33.38 11.30 4.30
C LYS A 48 -32.70 10.22 5.14
N VAL A 49 -32.67 9.00 4.61
CA VAL A 49 -31.94 7.89 5.21
C VAL A 49 -30.54 7.94 4.63
N GLU A 50 -29.53 8.21 5.46
CA GLU A 50 -28.15 7.94 5.08
C GLU A 50 -28.03 6.43 4.88
N VAL A 51 -28.17 5.98 3.62
CA VAL A 51 -27.90 4.60 3.27
C VAL A 51 -26.43 4.42 3.56
N GLN A 52 -26.10 3.73 4.65
CA GLN A 52 -24.76 3.20 4.88
C GLN A 52 -24.50 2.21 3.75
N HIS A 53 -24.02 2.75 2.64
CA HIS A 53 -23.54 2.03 1.47
C HIS A 53 -22.13 1.54 1.79
N GLU A 54 -22.02 0.82 2.89
CA GLU A 54 -20.87 0.07 3.37
C GLU A 54 -21.55 -1.15 3.98
N LEU A 55 -21.72 -2.25 3.26
CA LEU A 55 -20.71 -3.30 3.17
C LEU A 55 -21.06 -4.24 2.00
N VAL A 56 -20.99 -3.76 0.76
CA VAL A 56 -20.78 -4.64 -0.39
C VAL A 56 -19.56 -4.12 -1.13
N SER A 57 -18.42 -4.81 -0.93
CA SER A 57 -17.03 -4.43 -1.25
C SER A 57 -16.52 -3.23 -0.42
N SER A 58 -15.51 -3.29 0.44
CA SER A 58 -14.32 -4.14 0.57
C SER A 58 -13.90 -4.27 2.05
N SER A 59 -14.39 -5.28 2.78
CA SER A 59 -13.88 -5.63 4.13
C SER A 59 -12.49 -6.30 4.11
N TRP A 60 -11.68 -6.05 3.08
CA TRP A 60 -10.31 -6.55 3.00
C TRP A 60 -9.28 -5.45 2.76
N GLU A 61 -9.68 -4.19 2.52
CA GLU A 61 -8.73 -3.08 2.37
C GLU A 61 -8.43 -2.38 3.71
N ASN A 62 -9.32 -2.48 4.70
CA ASN A 62 -9.10 -1.91 6.04
C ASN A 62 -8.62 -2.94 7.09
N ILE A 63 -8.43 -4.20 6.70
CA ILE A 63 -7.77 -5.22 7.53
C ILE A 63 -6.23 -5.21 7.30
N LEU A 64 -5.75 -4.53 6.25
CA LEU A 64 -4.32 -4.47 5.92
C LEU A 64 -3.57 -3.26 6.53
N GLN A 65 -4.23 -2.23 7.06
CA GLN A 65 -3.52 -1.04 7.56
C GLN A 65 -3.09 -1.08 9.03
N GLU A 66 -3.54 -2.05 9.84
CA GLU A 66 -3.08 -2.19 11.23
C GLU A 66 -2.16 -3.42 11.46
N VAL A 67 -2.22 -4.43 10.58
CA VAL A 67 -1.38 -5.64 10.71
C VAL A 67 -0.08 -5.55 9.90
N PHE A 68 -0.07 -4.81 8.80
CA PHE A 68 1.10 -4.74 7.91
C PHE A 68 2.13 -3.72 8.36
N GLY A 69 1.78 -2.79 9.26
CA GLY A 69 2.71 -1.83 9.82
C GLY A 69 3.90 -2.51 10.49
N ALA A 70 3.65 -3.38 11.48
CA ALA A 70 4.72 -4.03 12.23
C ALA A 70 5.63 -4.90 11.35
N ALA A 71 5.08 -5.65 10.40
CA ALA A 71 5.87 -6.50 9.51
C ALA A 71 6.76 -5.68 8.57
N VAL A 72 6.25 -4.60 7.99
CA VAL A 72 7.02 -3.70 7.11
C VAL A 72 8.10 -2.95 7.90
N PHE A 73 7.79 -2.49 9.12
CA PHE A 73 8.79 -1.88 10.00
C PHE A 73 9.89 -2.86 10.39
N VAL A 74 9.55 -4.09 10.74
CA VAL A 74 10.53 -5.14 11.09
C VAL A 74 11.41 -5.48 9.89
N VAL A 75 10.83 -5.69 8.71
CA VAL A 75 11.60 -5.97 7.48
C VAL A 75 12.49 -4.78 7.11
N SER A 76 11.98 -3.55 7.21
CA SER A 76 12.77 -2.34 6.96
C SER A 76 13.94 -2.19 7.93
N MET A 77 13.72 -2.41 9.23
CA MET A 77 14.77 -2.40 10.25
C MET A 77 15.83 -3.47 9.99
N ILE A 78 15.40 -4.71 9.66
CA ILE A 78 16.33 -5.79 9.31
C ILE A 78 17.16 -5.40 8.09
N MET A 79 16.55 -4.85 7.04
CA MET A 79 17.26 -4.41 5.83
C MET A 79 18.26 -3.29 6.11
N LEU A 80 17.91 -2.29 6.93
CA LEU A 80 18.82 -1.22 7.31
C LEU A 80 20.01 -1.73 8.14
N VAL A 81 19.77 -2.67 9.07
CA VAL A 81 20.82 -3.33 9.85
C VAL A 81 21.75 -4.15 8.95
N LEU A 82 21.19 -4.90 7.98
CA LEU A 82 22.00 -5.64 7.00
C LEU A 82 22.84 -4.70 6.14
N ILE A 83 22.27 -3.61 5.63
CA ILE A 83 22.99 -2.59 4.87
C ILE A 83 24.13 -2.01 5.71
N PHE A 84 23.87 -1.65 6.97
CA PHE A 84 24.88 -1.14 7.89
C PHE A 84 26.01 -2.17 8.12
N ILE A 85 25.68 -3.44 8.35
CA ILE A 85 26.66 -4.52 8.49
C ILE A 85 27.50 -4.67 7.21
N LEU A 86 26.88 -4.59 6.03
CA LEU A 86 27.59 -4.67 4.75
C LEU A 86 28.52 -3.47 4.54
N ILE A 87 28.10 -2.26 4.90
CA ILE A 87 28.92 -1.05 4.86
C ILE A 87 30.09 -1.18 5.84
N HIS A 88 29.83 -1.58 7.09
CA HIS A 88 30.87 -1.78 8.10
C HIS A 88 31.86 -2.88 7.69
N LYS A 89 31.37 -4.01 7.16
CA LYS A 89 32.22 -5.09 6.65
C LYS A 89 33.02 -4.67 5.42
N LYS A 90 32.51 -3.74 4.62
CA LYS A 90 33.21 -3.16 3.47
C LYS A 90 34.31 -2.21 3.91
N LEU A 91 34.08 -1.41 4.95
CA LEU A 91 35.06 -0.49 5.53
C LEU A 91 36.09 -1.20 6.42
N SER A 92 35.70 -2.24 7.15
CA SER A 92 36.58 -3.06 7.99
C SER A 92 37.39 -4.08 7.20
N ASN A 93 37.10 -4.28 5.91
CA ASN A 93 37.82 -5.18 5.04
C ASN A 93 38.60 -4.42 3.94
N PRO A 94 39.71 -3.76 4.30
CA PRO A 94 40.59 -3.09 3.34
C PRO A 94 41.44 -4.07 2.48
N SER A 95 41.28 -5.40 2.59
CA SER A 95 42.22 -6.38 2.00
C SER A 95 41.84 -6.92 0.62
N LYS A 96 41.14 -6.14 -0.22
CA LYS A 96 41.13 -6.38 -1.68
C LYS A 96 41.44 -5.12 -2.47
N GLN A 97 42.52 -4.43 -2.11
CA GLN A 97 43.36 -3.87 -3.17
C GLN A 97 43.97 -5.07 -3.90
N LYS A 98 43.39 -5.47 -5.05
CA LYS A 98 43.99 -6.47 -5.95
C LYS A 98 45.32 -5.88 -6.43
N SER A 99 46.41 -6.15 -5.74
CA SER A 99 47.75 -6.11 -6.32
C SER A 99 47.86 -7.29 -7.27
N SER A 100 47.48 -7.07 -8.53
CA SER A 100 47.86 -7.99 -9.60
C SER A 100 49.35 -7.78 -9.87
N CYS A 101 50.20 -8.62 -9.28
CA CYS A 101 51.60 -8.72 -9.68
C CYS A 101 51.70 -9.93 -10.63
N THR A 102 51.86 -9.66 -11.93
CA THR A 102 52.15 -10.69 -12.93
C THR A 102 53.63 -11.07 -12.89
N LYS A 103 53.92 -12.37 -12.91
CA LYS A 103 55.25 -12.96 -12.66
C LYS A 103 56.36 -12.61 -13.68
N GLU A 104 56.05 -11.90 -14.75
CA GLU A 104 57.03 -11.65 -15.82
C GLU A 104 57.75 -10.29 -15.74
N LYS A 105 57.29 -9.36 -14.91
CA LYS A 105 57.99 -8.08 -14.68
C LYS A 105 57.75 -7.68 -13.23
N ALA A 106 58.82 -7.48 -12.46
CA ALA A 106 58.76 -7.06 -11.05
C ALA A 106 58.31 -5.59 -10.90
N LEU A 107 57.10 -5.26 -11.38
CA LEU A 107 56.51 -3.94 -11.29
C LEU A 107 55.05 -4.06 -10.84
N CYS A 108 54.83 -3.94 -9.53
CA CYS A 108 53.50 -3.79 -8.96
C CYS A 108 53.07 -2.31 -9.12
N ILE A 109 52.02 -2.04 -9.91
CA ILE A 109 51.50 -0.68 -10.16
C ILE A 109 50.44 -0.37 -9.11
N ASN A 110 50.66 0.66 -8.29
CA ASN A 110 49.64 1.19 -7.40
C ASN A 110 48.70 2.11 -8.22
N LYS A 111 47.41 1.78 -8.34
CA LYS A 111 46.41 2.66 -8.98
C LYS A 111 46.10 3.84 -8.04
N GLY A 112 47.01 4.81 -8.06
CA GLY A 112 46.93 6.06 -7.31
C GLY A 112 48.29 6.74 -7.43
N GLY A 113 48.51 7.48 -8.52
CA GLY A 113 49.61 8.45 -8.60
C GLY A 113 49.50 9.41 -7.40
N VAL A 114 50.58 9.80 -6.72
CA VAL A 114 51.82 10.39 -7.24
C VAL A 114 52.97 10.00 -6.30
N TRP A 115 54.07 9.43 -6.82
CA TRP A 115 55.36 9.42 -6.12
C TRP A 115 56.50 9.74 -7.10
N ALA A 116 57.07 10.93 -6.95
CA ALA A 116 58.46 11.27 -7.25
C ALA A 116 59.08 11.57 -5.87
N SER A 117 60.24 11.10 -5.42
CA SER A 117 61.45 10.61 -6.08
C SER A 117 62.30 9.80 -5.07
N HIS A 118 63.23 9.03 -5.63
CA HIS A 118 64.47 8.51 -5.03
C HIS A 118 64.40 7.36 -4.00
N MET A 119 64.47 6.13 -4.52
CA MET A 119 64.83 4.90 -3.82
C MET A 119 66.35 4.81 -3.61
N HIS A 120 66.82 4.89 -2.37
CA HIS A 120 68.15 4.40 -1.98
C HIS A 120 68.01 2.92 -1.59
N LEU A 121 68.45 2.02 -2.48
CA LEU A 121 68.49 0.58 -2.24
C LEU A 121 69.51 0.24 -1.15
N ARG A 122 69.09 -0.40 -0.05
CA ARG A 122 69.96 -1.25 0.77
C ARG A 122 69.54 -2.72 0.64
N PRO A 123 70.47 -3.66 0.39
CA PRO A 123 70.15 -5.07 0.19
C PRO A 123 69.89 -5.77 1.54
N ARG A 124 68.77 -6.49 1.66
CA ARG A 124 68.51 -7.44 2.75
C ARG A 124 69.27 -8.73 2.44
N LYS A 125 70.26 -9.08 3.27
CA LYS A 125 70.97 -10.36 3.19
C LYS A 125 69.98 -11.52 3.35
N ALA A 126 70.10 -12.50 2.46
CA ALA A 126 69.51 -13.82 2.61
C ALA A 126 70.12 -14.53 3.83
N PHE A 127 69.31 -15.24 4.61
CA PHE A 127 69.78 -16.33 5.43
C PHE A 127 68.93 -17.56 5.11
N LEU A 128 69.60 -18.54 4.52
CA LEU A 128 69.13 -19.87 4.19
C LEU A 128 69.09 -20.73 5.46
N LYS A 129 68.05 -21.57 5.52
CA LYS A 129 68.08 -23.00 5.85
C LYS A 129 68.06 -23.45 7.33
N GLU A 130 67.18 -24.45 7.50
CA GLU A 130 66.98 -25.44 8.59
C GLU A 130 66.36 -24.97 9.91
#